data_AF-A0A957UI36-F1
#
_entry.id   AF-A0A957UI36-F1
#
_cell.length_a   1.000
_cell.length_b   1.000
_cell.length_c   1.000
_cell.angle_alpha   90.00
_cell.angle_beta   90.00
_cell.angle_gamma   90.00
#
_symmetry.space_group_name_H-M   'P 1'
#
loop_
_entity.id
_entity.type
_entity.pdbx_description
1 polymer ?
#
loop_
_entity_poly.entity_id
_entity_poly.type
_entity_poly.pdbx_seq_one_letter_code
_entity_poly.pdbx_strand_id
1 'polypeptide(L)' 'AYTADEAKVRELERAAMDIWLQDLPDVQLVQFYNRTGNNQHYWTNWPSTATDPYMNGIHPHTGFPYILMNLEPTDAP' A
#
# COMPACT_ATOMS: atom_id res chain seq x y z
N ALA A 1 2.42 24.34 -5.05
CA ALA A 1 2.98 22.98 -4.98
C ALA A 1 3.75 22.72 -6.26
N TYR A 2 5.03 22.33 -6.19
CA TYR A 2 5.73 21.85 -7.38
C TYR A 2 5.25 20.44 -7.67
N THR A 3 4.64 20.25 -8.83
CA THR A 3 4.31 18.91 -9.36
C THR A 3 5.49 18.45 -10.19
N ALA A 4 5.83 17.16 -10.10
CA ALA A 4 6.83 16.58 -11.00
C ALA A 4 6.37 16.70 -12.46
N ASP A 5 7.31 16.89 -13.38
CA ASP A 5 7.03 16.75 -14.81
C ASP A 5 6.81 15.26 -15.14
N GLU A 6 5.55 14.89 -15.36
CA GLU A 6 5.16 13.51 -15.63
C GLU A 6 5.84 12.92 -16.87
N ALA A 7 6.06 13.73 -17.91
CA ALA A 7 6.71 13.26 -19.13
C ALA A 7 8.17 12.91 -18.84
N LYS A 8 8.85 13.75 -18.04
CA LYS A 8 10.22 13.47 -17.63
C LYS A 8 10.34 12.28 -16.69
N VAL A 9 9.40 12.11 -15.75
CA VAL A 9 9.37 10.92 -14.86
C VAL A 9 9.27 9.64 -15.69
N ARG A 10 8.34 9.59 -16.64
CA ARG A 10 8.15 8.41 -17.52
C ARG A 10 9.36 8.12 -18.41
N GLU A 11 10.04 9.16 -18.88
CA GLU A 11 11.29 9.02 -19.64
C GLU A 11 12.38 8.34 -18.78
N LEU A 12 12.56 8.81 -17.54
CA LEU A 12 13.56 8.29 -16.61
C LEU A 12 13.23 6.87 -16.13
N GLU A 13 11.96 6.54 -15.89
CA GLU A 13 11.52 5.17 -15.55
C GLU A 13 11.93 4.17 -16.64
N ARG A 14 11.71 4.51 -17.92
CA ARG A 14 12.11 3.63 -19.03
C ARG A 14 13.62 3.45 -19.09
N ALA A 15 14.38 4.54 -19.00
CA ALA A 15 15.83 4.48 -19.01
C ALA A 15 16.41 3.64 -17.85
N ALA A 16 15.79 3.71 -16.67
CA ALA A 16 16.16 2.88 -15.51
C ALA A 16 15.84 1.40 -15.74
N MET A 17 14.68 1.10 -16.34
CA MET A 17 14.31 -0.29 -16.67
C MET A 17 15.21 -0.89 -17.74
N ASP A 18 15.66 -0.12 -18.73
CA ASP A 18 16.63 -0.58 -19.73
C ASP A 18 17.94 -1.04 -19.07
N ILE A 19 18.40 -0.37 -18.01
CA ILE A 19 19.56 -0.78 -17.21
C ILE A 19 19.23 -2.02 -16.39
N TRP A 20 18.09 -2.03 -15.68
CA TRP A 20 17.68 -3.16 -14.84
C TRP A 20 17.58 -4.47 -15.62
N LEU A 21 17.03 -4.43 -16.83
CA LEU A 21 16.80 -5.60 -17.67
C LEU A 21 18.09 -6.18 -18.28
N GLN A 22 19.19 -5.41 -18.34
CA GLN A 22 20.47 -5.92 -18.83
C GLN A 22 21.06 -6.98 -17.90
N ASP A 23 21.07 -6.68 -16.60
CA ASP A 23 21.71 -7.52 -15.58
C ASP A 23 20.70 -8.34 -14.76
N LEU A 24 19.41 -7.95 -14.80
CA LEU A 24 18.28 -8.56 -14.10
C LEU A 24 18.62 -9.00 -12.65
N PRO A 25 19.09 -8.07 -11.79
CA PRO A 25 19.59 -8.41 -10.46
C PRO A 25 18.50 -9.00 -9.55
N ASP A 26 17.24 -8.68 -9.82
CA ASP A 26 16.08 -9.29 -9.21
C ASP A 26 14.97 -9.48 -10.25
N VAL A 27 14.44 -10.70 -10.31
CA VAL A 27 13.45 -11.16 -11.29
C VAL A 27 12.06 -11.02 -10.69
N GLN A 28 11.30 -10.04 -11.19
CA GLN A 28 9.94 -9.76 -10.72
C GLN A 28 8.97 -10.83 -11.23
N LEU A 29 8.73 -11.89 -10.44
CA LEU A 29 7.86 -13.00 -10.82
C LEU A 29 6.44 -12.88 -10.29
N VAL A 30 6.27 -12.25 -9.13
CA VAL A 30 4.99 -12.24 -8.40
C VAL A 30 4.71 -10.86 -7.83
N GLN A 31 3.44 -10.47 -7.85
CA GLN A 31 2.96 -9.37 -7.04
C GLN A 31 2.44 -9.94 -5.72
N PHE A 32 3.14 -9.68 -4.63
CA PHE A 32 2.72 -10.17 -3.32
C PHE A 32 1.45 -9.47 -2.88
N TYR A 33 0.37 -10.25 -2.69
CA TYR A 33 -0.87 -9.74 -2.14
C TYR A 33 -0.77 -9.62 -0.62
N ASN A 34 -0.99 -8.42 -0.13
CA ASN A 34 -1.10 -8.18 1.31
C ASN A 34 -2.42 -8.74 1.82
N ARG A 35 -2.35 -9.80 2.63
CA ARG A 35 -3.50 -10.53 3.19
C ARG A 35 -3.58 -10.32 4.71
N THR A 36 -3.98 -9.12 5.12
CA THR A 36 -4.11 -8.80 6.55
C THR A 36 -5.40 -9.37 7.10
N GLY A 37 -5.30 -10.16 8.17
CA GLY A 37 -6.45 -10.66 8.91
C GLY A 37 -6.93 -9.62 9.90
N ASN A 38 -8.08 -9.00 9.63
CA ASN A 38 -8.66 -7.97 10.48
C ASN A 38 -9.78 -8.58 11.32
N ASN A 39 -9.64 -8.52 12.65
CA ASN A 39 -10.68 -8.98 13.57
C ASN A 39 -11.75 -7.90 13.75
N GLN A 40 -13.01 -8.26 13.55
CA GLN A 40 -14.17 -7.38 13.70
C GLN A 40 -14.91 -7.54 15.03
N HIS A 41 -14.39 -8.35 15.96
CA HIS A 41 -15.03 -8.57 17.25
C HIS A 41 -14.98 -7.34 18.16
N TYR A 42 -13.85 -6.62 18.21
CA TYR A 42 -13.68 -5.43 19.06
C TYR A 42 -13.54 -4.12 18.28
N TRP A 43 -13.21 -4.20 16.98
CA TRP A 43 -12.83 -3.06 16.16
C TRP A 43 -13.51 -3.10 14.79
N THR A 44 -14.02 -1.97 14.34
CA THR A 44 -14.63 -1.76 13.02
C THR A 44 -13.83 -0.73 12.21
N ASN A 45 -14.33 -0.38 11.03
CA ASN A 45 -13.74 0.62 10.14
C ASN A 45 -12.31 0.30 9.67
N TRP A 46 -12.00 -0.99 9.53
CA TRP A 46 -10.78 -1.43 8.86
C TRP A 46 -10.77 -0.96 7.40
N PRO A 47 -9.63 -0.53 6.86
CA PRO A 47 -9.56 -0.09 5.48
C PRO A 47 -9.71 -1.30 4.55
N SER A 48 -10.66 -1.21 3.63
CA SER A 48 -10.93 -2.25 2.66
C SER A 48 -11.61 -1.67 1.42
N THR A 49 -11.64 -2.45 0.34
CA THR A 49 -12.40 -2.08 -0.87
C THR A 49 -13.92 -2.09 -0.65
N ALA A 50 -14.40 -2.76 0.40
CA ALA A 50 -15.82 -2.79 0.76
C ALA A 50 -16.23 -1.60 1.65
N THR A 51 -15.24 -0.95 2.28
CA THR A 51 -15.41 0.24 3.12
C THR A 51 -14.71 1.42 2.42
N ASP A 52 -13.79 2.11 3.09
CA ASP A 52 -12.92 3.12 2.51
C ASP A 52 -11.47 2.59 2.52
N PRO A 53 -10.79 2.47 1.36
CA PRO A 53 -9.42 2.01 1.27
C PRO A 53 -8.39 3.11 1.62
N TYR A 54 -8.67 3.89 2.68
CA TYR A 54 -7.86 5.03 3.12
C TYR A 54 -6.40 4.67 3.50
N MET A 55 -6.09 3.38 3.70
CA MET A 55 -4.75 2.85 3.91
C MET A 55 -4.67 1.37 3.50
N ASN A 56 -3.46 0.82 3.37
CA ASN A 56 -3.23 -0.56 2.89
C ASN A 56 -3.52 -1.70 3.90
N GLY A 57 -3.89 -1.40 5.15
CA GLY A 57 -4.28 -2.41 6.14
C GLY A 57 -3.14 -3.16 6.84
N ILE A 58 -1.86 -2.85 6.56
CA ILE A 58 -0.70 -3.68 6.94
C ILE A 58 0.01 -3.14 8.19
N HIS A 59 0.09 -3.95 9.25
CA HIS A 59 0.66 -3.50 10.53
C HIS A 59 2.15 -3.11 10.53
N PRO A 60 3.04 -3.74 9.72
CA PRO A 60 4.42 -3.27 9.63
C PRO A 60 4.59 -2.01 8.76
N HIS A 61 3.56 -1.57 8.05
CA HIS A 61 3.66 -0.39 7.19
C HIS A 61 3.69 0.88 8.02
N THR A 62 4.50 1.87 7.62
CA THR A 62 4.66 3.15 8.35
C THR A 62 3.37 3.96 8.43
N GLY A 63 2.38 3.67 7.58
CA GLY A 63 1.04 4.24 7.61
C GLY A 63 0.07 3.59 8.61
N PHE A 64 0.45 2.52 9.32
CA PHE A 64 -0.44 1.83 10.26
C PHE A 64 -0.98 2.72 11.40
N PRO A 65 -0.24 3.70 11.95
CA PRO A 65 -0.80 4.63 12.93
C PRO A 65 -2.05 5.36 12.45
N TYR A 66 -2.15 5.68 11.15
CA TYR A 66 -3.35 6.29 10.59
C TYR A 66 -4.55 5.34 10.64
N ILE A 67 -4.35 4.04 10.51
CA ILE A 67 -5.42 3.04 10.69
C ILE A 67 -5.91 3.06 12.12
N LEU A 68 -5.01 3.04 13.11
CA LEU A 68 -5.38 3.07 14.52
C LEU A 68 -6.20 4.30 14.91
N MET A 69 -5.97 5.45 14.24
CA MET A 69 -6.74 6.68 14.47
C MET A 69 -8.15 6.63 13.87
N ASN A 70 -8.41 5.74 12.91
CA ASN A 70 -9.70 5.60 12.24
C ASN A 70 -10.49 4.36 12.69
N LEU A 71 -9.88 3.42 13.42
CA LEU A 71 -10.60 2.29 13.99
C LEU A 71 -11.67 2.78 14.97
N GLU A 72 -12.82 2.13 14.91
CA GLU A 72 -13.95 2.42 15.79
C GLU A 72 -14.21 1.21 16.69
N PRO A 73 -14.53 1.38 17.98
CA PRO A 73 -14.91 0.27 18.83
C PRO A 73 -16.26 -0.32 18.39
N THR A 74 -16.43 -1.62 18.58
CA THR A 74 -17.75 -2.27 18.58
C THR A 74 -18.43 -2.15 19.94
N ASP A 75 -19.71 -2.54 20.01
CA ASP A 75 -20.44 -2.75 21.29
C ASP A 75 -20.14 -4.12 21.95
N ALA A 76 -19.02 -4.77 21.62
CA ALA A 76 -18.67 -6.07 22.18
C ALA A 76 -18.45 -6.01 23.71
N PRO A 77 -18.87 -7.05 24.44
CA PRO A 77 -18.82 -7.10 25.91
C PRO A 77 -17.40 -7.17 26.47
#